data_AF-A0A1N6XVW8-F1
#
_entry.id   AF-A0A1N6XVW8-F1
#
_cell.length_a   1.000
_cell.length_b   1.000
_cell.length_c   1.000
_cell.angle_alpha   90.00
_cell.angle_beta   90.00
_cell.angle_gamma   90.00
#
_symmetry.space_group_name_H-M   'P 1'
#
loop_
_entity.id
_entity.type
_entity.pdbx_description
1 polymer ?
#
loop_
_entity_poly.entity_id
_entity_poly.type
_entity_poly.pdbx_seq_one_letter_code
_entity_poly.pdbx_strand_id
1 'polypeptide(L)'
;MALSDYQQLVRRLIGGSDATASDGDIDDAIGLALVRYSADMPRVLIRDTAWLVSGYLGPLPAGWETASKVLSAEYPIGRQPPRIIPASIYEDDGGAVLVTVDSLPAAAEVRISFSAPHMLTDQADTIPLVHREAVASYAAHSLCRQLAARFSGEREASINADGSNTESRARNYAARAKEYRAVYYGALGKPDPALLTSGQTAGSGATPAASVGSWPGRPRNRLTRMGLDL
;
A
#
# COMPACT_ATOMS: atom_id res chain seq x y z
N MET A 1 16.85 5.96 -9.07
CA MET A 1 16.99 6.91 -7.93
C MET A 1 15.91 6.71 -6.87
N ALA A 2 14.67 6.40 -7.24
CA ALA A 2 13.63 6.24 -6.23
C ALA A 2 13.87 5.04 -5.30
N LEU A 3 14.11 3.85 -5.85
CA LEU A 3 14.35 2.64 -5.05
C LEU A 3 15.58 2.78 -4.11
N SER A 4 16.67 3.37 -4.59
CA SER A 4 17.88 3.59 -3.79
C SER A 4 17.65 4.44 -2.53
N ASP A 5 16.73 5.41 -2.59
CA ASP A 5 16.38 6.22 -1.42
C ASP A 5 15.72 5.36 -0.32
N TYR A 6 14.82 4.45 -0.73
CA TYR A 6 14.18 3.51 0.19
C TYR A 6 15.19 2.54 0.80
N GLN A 7 16.07 1.96 -0.02
CA GLN A 7 17.13 1.07 0.46
C GLN A 7 18.02 1.78 1.50
N GLN A 8 18.45 3.01 1.24
CA GLN A 8 19.23 3.79 2.19
C GLN A 8 18.48 4.10 3.49
N LEU A 9 17.18 4.41 3.39
CA LEU A 9 16.36 4.69 4.57
C LEU A 9 16.19 3.42 5.42
N VAL A 10 15.91 2.28 4.81
CA VAL A 10 15.80 0.98 5.49
C VAL A 10 17.11 0.61 6.18
N ARG A 11 18.27 0.77 5.50
CA ARG A 11 19.60 0.56 6.12
C ARG A 11 19.80 1.44 7.35
N ARG A 12 19.43 2.72 7.26
CA ARG A 12 19.53 3.67 8.39
C ARG A 12 18.62 3.28 9.56
N LEU A 13 17.39 2.84 9.28
CA LEU A 13 16.45 2.42 10.32
C LEU A 13 16.94 1.19 11.08
N ILE A 14 17.46 0.19 10.37
CA ILE A 14 17.90 -1.05 11.02
C ILE A 14 19.13 -0.81 11.92
N GLY A 15 19.98 0.14 11.54
CA GLY A 15 21.08 0.67 12.36
C GLY A 15 22.17 -0.37 12.68
N GLY A 16 23.35 -0.19 12.09
CA GLY A 16 24.57 -0.88 12.52
C GLY A 16 25.43 -1.40 11.37
N SER A 17 26.74 -1.20 11.51
CA SER A 17 27.86 -1.53 10.60
C SER A 17 28.15 -3.03 10.43
N ASP A 18 27.33 -3.92 10.97
CA ASP A 18 27.53 -5.37 10.83
C ASP A 18 26.55 -5.92 9.80
N ALA A 19 27.13 -6.44 8.71
CA ALA A 19 26.51 -7.01 7.52
C ALA A 19 25.54 -8.17 7.81
N THR A 20 24.42 -7.88 8.46
CA THR A 20 23.44 -8.88 8.92
C THR A 20 22.31 -9.08 7.90
N ALA A 21 21.98 -8.04 7.14
CA ALA A 21 21.02 -8.08 6.04
C ALA A 21 21.77 -7.81 4.73
N SER A 22 21.58 -8.70 3.77
CA SER A 22 22.07 -8.51 2.41
C SER A 22 21.24 -7.46 1.67
N ASP A 23 21.77 -6.97 0.54
CA ASP A 23 21.00 -6.07 -0.33
C ASP A 23 19.73 -6.75 -0.86
N GLY A 24 19.78 -8.07 -1.09
CA GLY A 24 18.61 -8.87 -1.45
C GLY A 24 17.53 -8.90 -0.36
N ASP A 25 17.92 -9.05 0.91
CA ASP A 25 16.96 -9.02 2.03
C ASP A 25 16.26 -7.66 2.14
N ILE A 26 16.98 -6.58 1.84
CA ILE A 26 16.43 -5.22 1.83
C ILE A 26 15.43 -5.06 0.68
N ASP A 27 15.79 -5.52 -0.52
CA ASP A 27 14.94 -5.42 -1.71
C ASP A 27 13.65 -6.24 -1.55
N ASP A 28 13.76 -7.46 -1.02
CA ASP A 28 12.60 -8.30 -0.70
C ASP A 28 11.70 -7.64 0.35
N ALA A 29 12.28 -7.05 1.39
CA ALA A 29 11.52 -6.33 2.41
C ALA A 29 10.81 -5.09 1.87
N ILE A 30 11.43 -4.36 0.93
CA ILE A 30 10.81 -3.25 0.21
C ILE A 30 9.68 -3.76 -0.68
N GLY A 31 9.86 -4.87 -1.38
CA GLY A 31 8.81 -5.53 -2.18
C GLY A 31 7.58 -5.89 -1.35
N LEU A 32 7.79 -6.51 -0.17
CA LEU A 32 6.71 -6.81 0.77
C LEU A 32 6.00 -5.54 1.26
N ALA A 33 6.76 -4.48 1.55
CA ALA A 33 6.19 -3.20 1.96
C ALA A 33 5.38 -2.53 0.84
N LEU A 34 5.83 -2.63 -0.42
CA LEU A 34 5.12 -2.10 -1.57
C LEU A 34 3.78 -2.82 -1.77
N VAL A 35 3.76 -4.16 -1.66
CA VAL A 35 2.53 -4.95 -1.75
C VAL A 35 1.55 -4.54 -0.64
N ARG A 36 2.05 -4.43 0.60
CA ARG A 36 1.20 -4.01 1.72
C ARG A 36 0.66 -2.60 1.54
N TYR A 37 1.51 -1.65 1.18
CA TYR A 37 1.14 -0.26 0.96
C TYR A 37 0.15 -0.11 -0.19
N SER A 38 0.31 -0.88 -1.27
CA SER A 38 -0.64 -0.91 -2.39
C SER A 38 -2.01 -1.45 -1.99
N ALA A 39 -2.07 -2.41 -1.06
CA ALA A 39 -3.33 -2.91 -0.53
C ALA A 39 -4.00 -1.91 0.42
N ASP A 40 -3.21 -1.22 1.26
CA ASP A 40 -3.74 -0.25 2.21
C ASP A 40 -4.14 1.07 1.52
N MET A 41 -3.32 1.58 0.62
CA MET A 41 -3.50 2.87 -0.05
C MET A 41 -3.31 2.70 -1.56
N PRO A 42 -4.24 2.02 -2.26
CA PRO A 42 -4.11 1.85 -3.69
C PRO A 42 -4.23 3.19 -4.43
N ARG A 43 -3.59 3.27 -5.59
CA ARG A 43 -3.74 4.41 -6.50
C ARG A 43 -5.12 4.37 -7.12
N VAL A 44 -5.69 5.54 -7.39
CA VAL A 44 -6.89 5.66 -8.21
C VAL A 44 -6.47 6.11 -9.60
N LEU A 45 -6.75 5.28 -10.59
CA LEU A 45 -6.56 5.60 -12.00
C LEU A 45 -7.93 5.87 -12.63
N ILE A 46 -7.95 6.85 -13.54
CA ILE A 46 -9.14 7.19 -14.34
C ILE A 46 -8.75 6.98 -15.79
N ARG A 47 -9.52 6.14 -16.49
CA ARG A 47 -9.32 5.83 -17.90
C ARG A 47 -10.64 5.81 -18.62
N ASP A 48 -10.62 6.35 -19.83
CA ASP A 48 -11.76 6.33 -20.73
C ASP A 48 -11.59 5.09 -21.62
N THR A 49 -12.61 4.23 -21.64
CA THR A 49 -12.59 2.92 -22.29
C THR A 49 -13.72 2.86 -23.31
N ALA A 50 -13.38 2.55 -24.57
CA ALA A 50 -14.34 2.43 -25.64
C ALA A 50 -14.95 1.01 -25.70
N TRP A 51 -16.27 0.94 -25.77
CA TRP A 51 -16.99 -0.30 -26.08
C TRP A 51 -16.81 -0.63 -27.56
N LEU A 52 -16.27 -1.82 -27.85
CA LEU A 52 -15.98 -2.24 -29.23
C LEU A 52 -17.24 -2.63 -30.00
N VAL A 53 -18.20 -3.22 -29.29
CA VAL A 53 -19.47 -3.69 -29.84
C VAL A 53 -20.61 -3.29 -28.91
N SER A 54 -21.82 -3.19 -29.43
CA SER A 54 -23.00 -2.95 -28.59
C SER A 54 -23.23 -4.14 -27.67
N GLY A 55 -23.48 -3.88 -26.38
CA GLY A 55 -23.74 -4.92 -25.40
C GLY A 55 -23.30 -4.55 -23.98
N TYR A 56 -23.20 -5.57 -23.13
CA TYR A 56 -22.86 -5.44 -21.71
C TYR A 56 -21.35 -5.57 -21.43
N LEU A 57 -20.60 -6.14 -22.38
CA LEU A 57 -19.19 -6.47 -22.18
C LEU A 57 -18.29 -5.42 -22.82
N GLY A 58 -17.31 -4.95 -22.05
CA GLY A 58 -16.27 -4.02 -22.49
C GLY A 58 -14.86 -4.54 -22.20
N PRO A 59 -13.85 -4.03 -22.92
CA PRO A 59 -12.46 -4.35 -22.62
C PRO A 59 -12.04 -3.76 -21.27
N LEU A 60 -11.03 -4.35 -20.63
CA LEU A 60 -10.42 -3.77 -19.42
C LEU A 60 -9.75 -2.42 -19.73
N PRO A 61 -9.74 -1.47 -18.78
CA PRO A 61 -9.09 -0.17 -18.99
C PRO A 61 -7.56 -0.32 -19.04
N ALA A 62 -6.89 0.58 -19.75
CA ALA A 62 -5.43 0.58 -19.83
C ALA A 62 -4.78 0.74 -18.44
N GLY A 63 -3.86 -0.17 -18.09
CA GLY A 63 -3.23 -0.23 -16.77
C GLY A 63 -4.01 -1.04 -15.73
N TRP A 64 -5.00 -1.82 -16.17
CA TRP A 64 -5.64 -2.83 -15.32
C TRP A 64 -4.64 -3.91 -14.92
N GLU A 65 -4.63 -4.26 -13.65
CA GLU A 65 -3.83 -5.35 -13.06
C GLU A 65 -4.73 -6.26 -12.23
N THR A 66 -4.32 -7.50 -11.95
CA THR A 66 -5.14 -8.50 -11.23
C THR A 66 -5.63 -8.03 -9.85
N ALA A 67 -4.85 -7.19 -9.15
CA ALA A 67 -5.27 -6.63 -7.85
C ALA A 67 -6.20 -5.41 -7.96
N SER A 68 -6.54 -5.00 -9.19
CA SER A 68 -7.36 -3.82 -9.46
C SER A 68 -8.83 -4.07 -9.13
N LYS A 69 -9.53 -3.01 -8.76
CA LYS A 69 -10.96 -3.04 -8.45
C LYS A 69 -11.63 -1.85 -9.09
N VAL A 70 -12.78 -2.07 -9.71
CA VAL A 70 -13.63 -0.99 -10.22
C VAL A 70 -14.16 -0.20 -9.03
N LEU A 71 -14.00 1.12 -9.07
CA LEU A 71 -14.54 2.05 -8.07
C LEU A 71 -15.80 2.74 -8.58
N SER A 72 -15.80 3.16 -9.83
CA SER A 72 -16.96 3.72 -10.51
C SER A 72 -16.81 3.68 -12.02
N ALA A 73 -17.94 3.69 -12.73
CA ALA A 73 -18.01 3.88 -14.17
C ALA A 73 -19.01 5.00 -14.48
N GLU A 74 -18.64 5.93 -15.35
CA GLU A 74 -19.47 7.07 -15.76
C GLU A 74 -19.82 6.95 -17.24
N TYR A 75 -21.12 7.00 -17.54
CA TYR A 75 -21.61 7.04 -18.91
C TYR A 75 -23.04 7.63 -18.99
N PRO A 76 -23.31 8.59 -19.90
CA PRO A 76 -22.34 9.32 -20.72
C PRO A 76 -21.42 10.22 -19.88
N ILE A 77 -20.18 10.41 -20.34
CA ILE A 77 -19.17 11.24 -19.67
C ILE A 77 -19.57 12.73 -19.71
N GLY A 78 -19.34 13.46 -18.63
CA GLY A 78 -19.43 14.93 -18.57
C GLY A 78 -20.80 15.48 -18.23
N ARG A 79 -21.75 14.63 -17.81
CA ARG A 79 -23.05 15.06 -17.30
C ARG A 79 -22.90 15.80 -15.96
N GLN A 80 -23.82 16.71 -15.69
CA GLN A 80 -23.93 17.39 -14.40
C GLN A 80 -25.36 17.21 -13.83
N PRO A 81 -25.54 16.40 -12.77
CA PRO A 81 -24.53 15.58 -12.07
C PRO A 81 -23.99 14.41 -12.94
N PRO A 82 -22.80 13.87 -12.62
CA PRO A 82 -22.25 12.71 -13.32
C PRO A 82 -23.20 11.50 -13.27
N ARG A 83 -23.41 10.84 -14.41
CA ARG A 83 -24.23 9.62 -14.48
C ARG A 83 -23.35 8.40 -14.24
N ILE A 84 -23.35 7.91 -13.02
CA ILE A 84 -22.64 6.68 -12.64
C ILE A 84 -23.47 5.46 -13.02
N ILE A 85 -22.87 4.53 -13.74
CA ILE A 85 -23.46 3.24 -14.10
C ILE A 85 -22.80 2.12 -13.27
N PRO A 86 -23.54 1.08 -12.88
CA PRO A 86 -22.94 -0.09 -12.24
C PRO A 86 -22.06 -0.84 -13.23
N ALA A 87 -20.82 -1.11 -12.82
CA ALA A 87 -19.87 -1.91 -13.57
C ALA A 87 -19.10 -2.84 -12.63
N SER A 88 -18.81 -4.04 -13.10
CA SER A 88 -18.06 -5.07 -12.38
C SER A 88 -17.11 -5.79 -13.34
N ILE A 89 -16.24 -6.62 -12.77
CA ILE A 89 -15.36 -7.50 -13.54
C ILE A 89 -15.99 -8.88 -13.57
N TYR A 90 -16.01 -9.48 -14.76
CA TYR A 90 -16.32 -10.87 -14.96
C TYR A 90 -15.04 -11.57 -15.41
N GLU A 91 -14.69 -12.65 -14.73
CA GLU A 91 -13.52 -13.46 -15.05
C GLU A 91 -13.99 -14.88 -15.38
N ASP A 92 -13.53 -15.40 -16.50
CA ASP A 92 -13.69 -16.79 -16.91
C ASP A 92 -12.36 -17.36 -17.45
N ASP A 93 -12.37 -18.59 -17.96
CA ASP A 93 -11.19 -19.25 -18.53
C ASP A 93 -10.59 -18.51 -19.75
N GLY A 94 -11.35 -17.60 -20.36
CA GLY A 94 -10.93 -16.73 -21.48
C GLY A 94 -10.35 -15.39 -21.03
N GLY A 95 -10.44 -15.04 -19.75
CA GLY A 95 -9.85 -13.85 -19.15
C GLY A 95 -10.85 -12.94 -18.45
N ALA A 96 -10.36 -11.78 -18.00
CA ALA A 96 -11.16 -10.77 -17.32
C ALA A 96 -11.73 -9.74 -18.31
N VAL A 97 -13.01 -9.43 -18.18
CA VAL A 97 -13.70 -8.39 -18.96
C VAL A 97 -14.53 -7.49 -18.05
N LEU A 98 -14.78 -6.27 -18.50
CA LEU A 98 -15.73 -5.37 -17.84
C LEU A 98 -17.15 -5.73 -18.22
N VAL A 99 -18.04 -5.67 -17.24
CA VAL A 99 -19.47 -5.91 -17.41
C VAL A 99 -20.25 -4.75 -16.85
N THR A 100 -21.17 -4.22 -17.63
CA THR A 100 -22.16 -3.22 -17.20
C THR A 100 -23.53 -3.86 -17.04
N VAL A 101 -24.37 -3.26 -16.20
CA VAL A 101 -25.77 -3.71 -16.03
C VAL A 101 -26.63 -3.32 -17.24
N ASP A 102 -26.42 -2.12 -17.77
CA ASP A 102 -27.11 -1.63 -18.96
C ASP A 102 -26.29 -1.95 -20.22
N SER A 103 -26.98 -2.27 -21.32
CA SER A 103 -26.36 -2.40 -22.63
C SER A 103 -25.90 -1.03 -23.14
N LEU A 104 -24.64 -0.95 -23.55
CA LEU A 104 -24.04 0.25 -24.12
C LEU A 104 -23.93 0.11 -25.64
N PRO A 105 -24.07 1.21 -26.41
CA PRO A 105 -23.88 1.17 -27.85
C PRO A 105 -22.40 0.96 -28.21
N ALA A 106 -22.13 0.42 -29.39
CA ALA A 106 -20.79 0.38 -29.95
C ALA A 106 -20.17 1.78 -30.00
N ALA A 107 -18.86 1.86 -29.77
CA ALA A 107 -18.07 3.08 -29.60
C ALA A 107 -18.49 3.99 -28.43
N ALA A 108 -19.33 3.50 -27.49
CA ALA A 108 -19.56 4.22 -26.23
C ALA A 108 -18.26 4.37 -25.44
N GLU A 109 -17.93 5.60 -25.09
CA GLU A 109 -16.78 5.90 -24.24
C GLU A 109 -17.24 5.97 -22.77
N VAL A 110 -16.72 5.06 -21.95
CA VAL A 110 -17.05 4.96 -20.52
C VAL A 110 -15.84 5.38 -19.70
N ARG A 111 -16.02 6.32 -18.78
CA ARG A 111 -14.96 6.72 -17.86
C ARG A 111 -14.95 5.82 -16.65
N ILE A 112 -13.85 5.08 -16.47
CA ILE A 112 -13.70 4.08 -15.43
C ILE A 112 -12.67 4.56 -14.43
N SER A 113 -13.11 4.70 -13.18
CA SER A 113 -12.22 4.89 -12.04
C SER A 113 -11.96 3.54 -11.40
N PHE A 114 -10.69 3.15 -11.26
CA PHE A 114 -10.31 1.87 -10.67
C PHE A 114 -9.07 2.01 -9.78
N SER A 115 -8.94 1.08 -8.84
CA SER A 115 -7.76 0.99 -7.99
C SER A 115 -6.63 0.28 -8.71
N ALA A 116 -5.38 0.74 -8.55
CA ALA A 116 -4.19 0.09 -9.09
C ALA A 116 -3.07 0.06 -8.03
N PRO A 117 -2.16 -0.93 -8.07
CA PRO A 117 -1.05 -0.96 -7.14
C PRO A 117 -0.03 0.14 -7.41
N HIS A 118 0.76 0.44 -6.38
CA HIS A 118 1.88 1.35 -6.49
C HIS A 118 3.06 0.66 -7.18
N MET A 119 3.80 1.45 -7.96
CA MET A 119 5.09 1.08 -8.53
C MET A 119 6.21 1.80 -7.78
N LEU A 120 7.26 1.04 -7.48
CA LEU A 120 8.54 1.53 -6.98
C LEU A 120 9.66 0.79 -7.70
N THR A 121 10.35 1.48 -8.60
CA THR A 121 11.49 0.97 -9.37
C THR A 121 12.60 2.02 -9.38
N ASP A 122 13.71 1.77 -10.08
CA ASP A 122 14.75 2.79 -10.24
C ASP A 122 14.27 4.02 -11.00
N GLN A 123 13.27 3.86 -11.87
CA GLN A 123 12.79 4.87 -12.82
C GLN A 123 11.40 5.43 -12.47
N ALA A 124 10.62 4.72 -11.65
CA ALA A 124 9.27 5.13 -11.30
C ALA A 124 9.02 5.06 -9.79
N ASP A 125 8.51 6.14 -9.22
CA ASP A 125 7.97 6.20 -7.87
C ASP A 125 6.57 6.78 -7.93
N THR A 126 5.60 6.00 -7.49
CA THR A 126 4.20 6.44 -7.44
C THR A 126 3.74 6.67 -6.00
N ILE A 127 4.59 6.40 -5.01
CA ILE A 127 4.30 6.56 -3.60
C ILE A 127 4.44 8.07 -3.28
N PRO A 128 3.43 8.70 -2.66
CA PRO A 128 3.57 10.08 -2.21
C PRO A 128 4.76 10.23 -1.26
N LEU A 129 5.55 11.29 -1.43
CA LEU A 129 6.74 11.55 -0.61
C LEU A 129 6.45 11.52 0.90
N VAL A 130 5.27 12.00 1.31
CA VAL A 130 4.80 11.99 2.71
C VAL A 130 4.68 10.58 3.31
N HIS A 131 4.52 9.53 2.47
CA HIS A 131 4.42 8.14 2.93
C HIS A 131 5.74 7.37 2.78
N ARG A 132 6.81 8.02 2.31
CA ARG A 132 8.11 7.37 2.10
C ARG A 132 8.66 6.73 3.37
N GLU A 133 8.67 7.48 4.47
CA GLU A 133 9.14 6.98 5.76
C GLU A 133 8.25 5.84 6.29
N ALA A 134 6.94 5.93 6.07
CA ALA A 134 6.01 4.88 6.48
C ALA A 134 6.34 3.55 5.77
N VAL A 135 6.45 3.58 4.44
CA VAL A 135 6.76 2.39 3.64
C VAL A 135 8.12 1.80 4.00
N ALA A 136 9.14 2.64 4.16
CA ALA A 136 10.46 2.19 4.62
C ALA A 136 10.44 1.62 6.05
N SER A 137 9.61 2.16 6.95
CA SER A 137 9.39 1.59 8.28
C SER A 137 8.74 0.21 8.19
N TYR A 138 7.77 0.00 7.29
CA TYR A 138 7.18 -1.32 7.09
C TYR A 138 8.17 -2.34 6.48
N ALA A 139 9.06 -1.89 5.59
CA ALA A 139 10.15 -2.72 5.10
C ALA A 139 11.12 -3.10 6.25
N ALA A 140 11.53 -2.12 7.07
CA ALA A 140 12.36 -2.35 8.26
C ALA A 140 11.68 -3.29 9.27
N HIS A 141 10.35 -3.19 9.44
CA HIS A 141 9.55 -4.13 10.23
C HIS A 141 9.71 -5.57 9.72
N SER A 142 9.50 -5.77 8.41
CA SER A 142 9.56 -7.08 7.78
C SER A 142 10.94 -7.71 7.93
N LEU A 143 11.99 -6.91 7.69
CA LEU A 143 13.37 -7.34 7.84
C LEU A 143 13.75 -7.63 9.30
N CYS A 144 13.33 -6.79 10.26
CA CYS A 144 13.54 -7.04 11.68
C CYS A 144 12.86 -8.34 12.15
N ARG A 145 11.70 -8.70 11.59
CA ARG A 145 11.05 -10.00 11.89
C ARG A 145 11.87 -11.18 11.37
N GLN A 146 12.40 -11.09 10.15
CA GLN A 146 13.24 -12.13 9.57
C GLN A 146 14.54 -12.31 10.39
N LEU A 147 15.19 -11.21 10.76
CA LEU A 147 16.38 -11.21 11.60
C LEU A 147 16.10 -11.81 12.99
N ALA A 148 14.98 -11.43 13.62
CA ALA A 148 14.59 -11.99 14.92
C ALA A 148 14.38 -13.52 14.84
N ALA A 149 13.76 -14.01 13.76
CA ALA A 149 13.58 -15.44 13.54
C ALA A 149 14.92 -16.16 13.33
N ARG A 150 15.82 -15.58 12.52
CA ARG A 150 17.17 -16.12 12.28
C ARG A 150 17.97 -16.27 13.57
N PHE A 151 18.08 -15.20 14.37
CA PHE A 151 18.81 -15.26 15.64
C PHE A 151 18.14 -16.22 16.64
N SER A 152 16.81 -16.33 16.64
CA SER A 152 16.13 -17.32 17.49
C SER A 152 16.51 -18.77 17.11
N GLY A 153 16.74 -19.05 15.82
CA GLY A 153 17.20 -20.36 15.35
C GLY A 153 18.69 -20.62 15.65
N GLU A 154 19.55 -19.62 15.48
CA GLU A 154 20.99 -19.73 15.80
C GLU A 154 21.23 -20.03 17.30
N ARG A 155 20.36 -19.53 18.18
CA ARG A 155 20.38 -19.85 19.62
C ARG A 155 20.31 -21.35 19.89
N GLU A 156 19.42 -22.08 19.21
CA GLU A 156 19.23 -23.51 19.45
C GLU A 156 20.49 -24.32 19.13
N ALA A 157 21.35 -23.80 18.26
CA ALA A 157 22.62 -24.43 17.89
C ALA A 157 23.79 -24.10 18.85
N SER A 158 23.69 -23.05 19.68
CA SER A 158 24.79 -22.56 20.54
C SER A 158 24.49 -22.74 22.03
N ILE A 159 25.24 -23.59 22.73
CA ILE A 159 24.98 -23.97 24.15
C ILE A 159 25.74 -23.07 25.17
N ASN A 160 26.66 -22.20 24.72
CA ASN A 160 27.53 -21.38 25.57
C ASN A 160 27.11 -19.89 25.62
N ALA A 161 27.93 -19.03 26.25
CA ALA A 161 27.70 -17.58 26.44
C ALA A 161 27.22 -16.83 25.18
N ASP A 162 27.61 -17.27 23.98
CA ASP A 162 27.13 -16.74 22.69
C ASP A 162 25.60 -16.84 22.51
N GLY A 163 24.95 -17.88 23.07
CA GLY A 163 23.50 -18.03 23.03
C GLY A 163 22.75 -16.90 23.74
N SER A 164 23.32 -16.33 24.81
CA SER A 164 22.70 -15.22 25.56
C SER A 164 22.73 -13.89 24.79
N ASN A 165 23.81 -13.65 24.04
CA ASN A 165 23.96 -12.49 23.18
C ASN A 165 22.96 -12.59 22.01
N THR A 166 22.87 -13.76 21.40
CA THR A 166 21.93 -14.05 20.31
C THR A 166 20.46 -13.90 20.75
N GLU A 167 20.10 -14.35 21.95
CA GLU A 167 18.76 -14.14 22.52
C GLU A 167 18.42 -12.66 22.70
N SER A 168 19.37 -11.88 23.21
CA SER A 168 19.19 -10.43 23.39
C SER A 168 18.98 -9.74 22.03
N ARG A 169 19.73 -10.13 21.00
CA ARG A 169 19.55 -9.62 19.63
C ARG A 169 18.18 -9.98 19.07
N ALA A 170 17.74 -11.23 19.19
CA ALA A 170 16.43 -11.67 18.71
C ALA A 170 15.29 -10.86 19.34
N ARG A 171 15.33 -10.66 20.66
CA ARG A 171 14.34 -9.85 21.40
C ARG A 171 14.37 -8.37 20.97
N ASN A 172 15.56 -7.80 20.77
CA ASN A 172 15.71 -6.41 20.33
C ASN A 172 15.13 -6.18 18.93
N TYR A 173 15.39 -7.07 17.97
CA TYR A 173 14.80 -6.98 16.63
C TYR A 173 13.28 -7.20 16.65
N ALA A 174 12.78 -8.12 17.48
CA ALA A 174 11.34 -8.32 17.65
C ALA A 174 10.64 -7.08 18.23
N ALA A 175 11.29 -6.36 19.17
CA ALA A 175 10.78 -5.10 19.72
C ALA A 175 10.75 -3.99 18.66
N ARG A 176 11.87 -3.75 17.97
CA ARG A 176 11.95 -2.76 16.87
C ARG A 176 10.94 -3.03 15.75
N ALA A 177 10.73 -4.30 15.41
CA ALA A 177 9.73 -4.67 14.42
C ALA A 177 8.33 -4.19 14.83
N LYS A 178 7.95 -4.29 16.11
CA LYS A 178 6.64 -3.81 16.57
C LYS A 178 6.53 -2.28 16.45
N GLU A 179 7.58 -1.56 16.81
CA GLU A 179 7.64 -0.10 16.73
C GLU A 179 7.51 0.40 15.29
N TYR A 180 8.30 -0.12 14.35
CA TYR A 180 8.24 0.34 12.95
C TYR A 180 6.89 0.05 12.29
N ARG A 181 6.24 -1.04 12.67
CA ARG A 181 4.88 -1.34 12.20
C ARG A 181 3.85 -0.36 12.75
N ALA A 182 3.98 0.03 14.02
CA ALA A 182 3.13 1.06 14.62
C ALA A 182 3.34 2.42 13.94
N VAL A 183 4.58 2.77 13.61
CA VAL A 183 4.91 3.99 12.83
C VAL A 183 4.22 3.97 11.46
N TYR A 184 4.27 2.84 10.73
CA TYR A 184 3.60 2.70 9.43
C TYR A 184 2.10 2.95 9.53
N TYR A 185 1.38 2.23 10.40
CA TYR A 185 -0.07 2.38 10.51
C TYR A 185 -0.48 3.75 11.08
N GLY A 186 0.31 4.29 12.02
CA GLY A 186 0.13 5.64 12.55
C GLY A 186 0.26 6.71 11.46
N ALA A 187 1.27 6.61 10.60
CA ALA A 187 1.47 7.53 9.47
C ALA A 187 0.34 7.46 8.43
N LEU A 188 -0.25 6.28 8.23
CA LEU A 188 -1.41 6.11 7.34
C LEU A 188 -2.74 6.49 7.99
N GLY A 189 -2.77 6.79 9.29
CA GLY A 189 -4.01 7.03 10.04
C GLY A 189 -4.93 5.80 10.08
N LYS A 190 -4.36 4.60 9.98
CA LYS A 190 -5.11 3.34 9.98
C LYS A 190 -4.91 2.59 11.31
N PRO A 191 -5.93 1.85 11.78
CA PRO A 191 -5.76 1.01 12.96
C PRO A 191 -4.76 -0.11 12.64
N ASP A 192 -3.89 -0.41 13.60
CA ASP A 192 -2.95 -1.50 13.46
C ASP A 192 -3.67 -2.86 13.62
N PRO A 193 -3.68 -3.74 12.60
CA PRO A 193 -4.36 -5.03 12.66
C PRO A 193 -3.93 -5.93 13.82
N ALA A 194 -2.67 -5.91 14.29
CA ALA A 194 -2.30 -6.77 15.42
C ALA A 194 -2.80 -6.25 16.79
N LEU A 195 -3.21 -4.98 16.87
CA LEU A 195 -3.88 -4.44 18.04
C LEU A 195 -5.40 -4.69 17.99
N LEU A 196 -5.97 -4.85 16.80
CA LEU A 196 -7.38 -5.21 16.64
C LEU A 196 -7.68 -6.64 17.08
N THR A 197 -6.75 -7.57 16.90
CA THR A 197 -6.93 -8.99 17.26
C THR A 197 -6.71 -9.28 18.75
N SER A 198 -6.04 -8.38 19.47
CA SER A 198 -5.65 -8.61 20.87
C SER A 198 -6.72 -8.22 21.90
N GLY A 199 -7.96 -7.95 21.45
CA GLY A 199 -9.05 -7.54 22.34
C GLY A 199 -8.80 -6.21 23.06
N GLN A 200 -7.73 -5.50 22.69
CA GLN A 200 -7.47 -4.13 23.13
C GLN A 200 -8.46 -3.22 22.40
N THR A 201 -9.65 -3.14 22.99
CA THR A 201 -10.63 -2.11 22.73
C THR A 201 -9.95 -0.75 22.73
N ALA A 202 -10.34 0.10 21.80
CA ALA A 202 -9.81 1.43 21.51
C ALA A 202 -9.97 2.47 22.66
N GLY A 203 -9.88 2.04 23.92
CA GLY A 203 -10.09 2.83 25.13
C GLY A 203 -8.89 2.93 26.08
N SER A 204 -7.78 2.23 25.83
CA SER A 204 -6.59 2.30 26.70
C SER A 204 -5.42 2.96 25.97
N GLY A 205 -5.39 4.29 26.00
CA GLY A 205 -4.25 5.12 26.42
C GLY A 205 -2.83 4.86 25.92
N ALA A 206 -2.60 4.01 24.92
CA ALA A 206 -1.33 3.91 24.23
C ALA A 206 -1.27 5.04 23.20
N THR A 207 -1.07 6.25 23.71
CA THR A 207 -0.60 7.38 22.90
C THR A 207 0.66 6.86 22.20
N PRO A 208 0.67 6.72 20.86
CA PRO A 208 1.93 6.50 20.17
C PRO A 208 2.84 7.67 20.58
N ALA A 209 4.08 7.38 20.96
CA ALA A 209 5.07 8.43 21.17
C ALA A 209 4.98 9.35 19.95
N ALA A 210 4.62 10.60 20.19
CA ALA A 210 4.47 11.59 19.16
C ALA A 210 5.82 11.75 18.48
N SER A 211 6.05 11.01 17.40
CA SER A 211 7.03 11.39 16.40
C SER A 211 6.56 12.75 15.87
N VAL A 212 7.53 13.65 15.73
CA VAL A 212 7.35 15.02 15.27
C VAL A 212 6.67 14.98 13.90
N GLY A 213 5.34 15.07 13.87
CA GLY A 213 4.57 14.88 12.64
C GLY A 213 3.07 14.64 12.77
N SER A 214 2.47 14.63 13.96
CA SER A 214 1.00 14.66 14.07
C SER A 214 0.47 16.06 13.69
N TRP A 215 0.32 16.30 12.39
CA TRP A 215 -0.38 17.47 11.90
C TRP A 215 -1.87 17.32 12.22
N PRO A 216 -2.47 18.22 13.02
CA PRO A 216 -3.91 18.22 13.22
C PRO A 216 -4.58 18.43 11.85
N GLY A 217 -5.55 17.57 11.55
CA GLY A 217 -6.24 17.54 10.27
C GLY A 217 -6.71 18.92 9.85
N ARG A 218 -6.02 19.52 8.88
CA ARG A 218 -6.59 20.64 8.14
C ARG A 218 -7.77 20.08 7.36
N PRO A 219 -8.98 20.67 7.46
CA PRO A 219 -10.01 20.39 6.49
C PRO A 219 -9.40 20.65 5.10
N ARG A 220 -9.37 19.63 4.25
CA ARG A 220 -8.99 19.80 2.86
C ARG A 220 -9.97 20.82 2.27
N ASN A 221 -9.46 21.97 1.86
CA ASN A 221 -10.23 22.89 1.02
C ASN A 221 -10.76 22.06 -0.16
N ARG A 222 -12.07 21.84 -0.21
CA ARG A 222 -12.73 21.34 -1.41
C ARG A 222 -12.61 22.46 -2.43
N LEU A 223 -11.99 22.16 -3.58
CA LEU A 223 -12.11 22.99 -4.76
C LEU A 223 -13.56 22.88 -5.23
N THR A 224 -14.39 23.83 -4.81
CA THR A 224 -15.70 24.06 -5.42
C THR A 224 -15.45 24.67 -6.78
N ARG A 225 -15.85 23.98 -7.86
CA ARG A 225 -15.83 24.56 -9.21
C ARG A 225 -16.83 25.71 -9.22
N MET A 226 -16.34 26.92 -9.44
CA MET A 226 -17.17 28.12 -9.54
C MET A 226 -18.04 27.98 -10.79
N GLY A 227 -19.36 28.08 -10.62
CA GLY A 227 -20.28 28.24 -11.74
C GLY A 227 -19.96 29.55 -12.44
N LEU A 228 -19.78 29.49 -13.76
CA LEU A 228 -19.93 30.69 -14.60
C LEU A 228 -21.34 30.62 -15.15
N ASP A 229 -22.23 31.37 -14.51
CA ASP A 229 -23.46 31.83 -15.12
C ASP A 229 -23.09 32.73 -16.30
N LEU A 230 -23.36 32.26 -17.52
CA LEU A 230 -23.73 33.06 -18.69
C LEU A 230 -24.69 32.23 -19.55
#